data_AF-A0A318RKV7-F1
#
_entry.id   AF-A0A318RKV7-F1
#
_cell.length_a   1.000
_cell.length_b   1.000
_cell.length_c   1.000
_cell.angle_alpha   90.00
_cell.angle_beta   90.00
_cell.angle_gamma   90.00
#
_symmetry.space_group_name_H-M   'P 1'
#
loop_
_entity.id
_entity.type
_entity.pdbx_description
1 polymer ?
#
loop_
_entity_poly.entity_id
_entity_poly.type
_entity_poly.pdbx_seq_one_letter_code
_entity_poly.pdbx_strand_id
1 'polypeptide(L)' 'MSSPSMAQPLSAKPALAISVPDVSAVNAALWLTATTLVAGLAYYFLGFDQGAVSVFGSDTHVHEYIHDARHFLGFPCH' A
#
# COMPACT_ATOMS: atom_id res chain seq x y z
N MET A 1 48.86 41.22 42.87
CA MET A 1 47.89 41.20 41.76
C MET A 1 47.54 39.75 41.51
N SER A 2 46.41 39.28 42.03
CA SER A 2 46.01 37.86 41.99
C SER A 2 45.20 37.61 40.72
N SER A 3 45.71 36.76 39.82
CA SER A 3 45.01 36.38 38.58
C SER A 3 43.82 35.47 38.88
N PRO A 4 42.68 35.60 38.18
CA PRO A 4 41.57 34.68 38.32
C PRO A 4 41.87 33.37 37.58
N SER A 5 41.62 32.25 38.27
CA SER A 5 41.64 30.91 37.69
C SER A 5 40.45 30.75 36.75
N MET A 6 40.73 30.51 35.45
CA MET A 6 39.70 30.15 34.48
C MET A 6 39.21 28.72 34.77
N ALA A 7 37.94 28.59 35.15
CA ALA A 7 37.27 27.29 35.21
C ALA A 7 37.11 26.74 33.77
N GLN A 8 37.66 25.55 33.54
CA GLN A 8 37.54 24.85 32.25
C GLN A 8 36.12 24.27 32.10
N PRO A 9 35.53 24.28 30.89
CA PRO A 9 34.26 23.61 30.65
C PRO A 9 34.45 22.09 30.74
N LEU A 10 33.61 21.43 31.54
CA LEU A 10 33.56 19.97 31.65
C LEU A 10 33.19 19.37 30.28
N SER A 11 34.07 18.51 29.76
CA SER A 11 33.83 17.70 28.56
C SER A 11 32.58 16.85 28.75
N ALA A 12 31.48 17.19 28.07
CA ALA A 12 30.27 16.41 28.09
C ALA A 12 30.50 15.01 27.50
N LYS A 13 30.04 13.98 28.21
CA LYS A 13 30.13 12.58 27.79
C LYS A 13 29.26 12.39 26.54
N PRO A 14 29.72 11.67 25.50
CA PRO A 14 28.92 11.47 24.30
C PRO A 14 27.64 10.71 24.68
N ALA A 15 26.48 11.27 24.35
CA ALA A 15 25.24 10.53 24.42
C ALA A 15 25.31 9.39 23.40
N LEU A 16 25.03 8.17 23.84
CA LEU A 16 24.98 7.01 22.96
C LEU A 16 23.88 7.24 21.91
N ALA A 17 24.27 7.44 20.65
CA ALA A 17 23.30 7.59 19.56
C ALA A 17 22.83 6.20 19.12
N ILE A 18 21.55 5.90 19.37
CA ILE A 18 20.89 4.72 18.81
C ILE A 18 20.48 5.03 17.37
N SER A 19 20.87 4.16 16.44
CA SER A 19 20.43 4.25 15.05
C SER A 19 18.99 3.75 14.95
N VAL A 20 18.09 4.60 14.45
CA VAL A 20 16.72 4.19 14.13
C VAL A 20 16.76 3.41 12.80
N PRO A 21 16.10 2.25 12.70
CA PRO A 21 16.04 1.50 11.45
C PRO A 21 15.24 2.27 10.39
N ASP A 22 15.75 2.28 9.16
CA ASP A 22 15.02 2.80 8.00
C ASP A 22 13.92 1.81 7.57
N VAL A 23 12.68 2.28 7.57
CA VAL A 23 11.49 1.50 7.22
C VAL A 23 10.99 1.77 5.80
N SER A 24 11.72 2.59 5.02
CA SER A 24 11.34 2.99 3.67
C SER A 24 11.05 1.79 2.76
N ALA A 25 11.91 0.78 2.77
CA ALA A 25 11.75 -0.44 1.98
C ALA A 25 10.53 -1.27 2.40
N VAL A 26 10.26 -1.37 3.71
CA VAL A 26 9.07 -2.07 4.22
C VAL A 26 7.80 -1.35 3.81
N ASN A 27 7.78 -0.02 3.92
CA ASN A 27 6.64 0.78 3.49
C ASN A 27 6.39 0.65 1.98
N ALA A 28 7.45 0.71 1.16
CA ALA A 28 7.36 0.50 -0.28
C ALA A 28 6.82 -0.91 -0.62
N ALA A 29 7.34 -1.94 0.04
CA ALA A 29 6.89 -3.31 -0.15
C ALA A 29 5.41 -3.49 0.23
N LEU A 30 4.96 -2.86 1.32
CA LEU A 30 3.56 -2.88 1.75
C LEU A 30 2.65 -2.24 0.70
N TRP A 31 3.00 -1.04 0.22
CA TRP A 31 2.23 -0.35 -0.82
C TRP A 31 2.18 -1.15 -2.11
N LEU A 32 3.32 -1.61 -2.61
CA LEU A 32 3.39 -2.40 -3.84
C LEU A 32 2.57 -3.69 -3.73
N THR A 33 2.67 -4.40 -2.59
CA THR A 33 1.92 -5.63 -2.36
C THR A 33 0.42 -5.34 -2.31
N ALA A 34 0.00 -4.34 -1.53
CA ALA A 34 -1.41 -3.98 -1.40
C ALA A 34 -2.00 -3.56 -2.75
N THR A 35 -1.31 -2.69 -3.49
CA THR A 35 -1.74 -2.25 -4.82
C THR A 35 -1.81 -3.42 -5.80
N THR A 36 -0.82 -4.32 -5.79
CA THR A 36 -0.81 -5.50 -6.66
C THR A 36 -1.99 -6.42 -6.36
N LEU A 37 -2.31 -6.66 -5.07
CA LEU A 37 -3.45 -7.48 -4.68
C LEU A 37 -4.79 -6.84 -5.09
N VAL A 38 -4.95 -5.54 -4.89
CA VAL A 38 -6.16 -4.81 -5.31
C VAL A 38 -6.31 -4.84 -6.84
N ALA A 39 -5.22 -4.61 -7.58
CA ALA A 39 -5.22 -4.68 -9.02
C ALA A 39 -5.54 -6.10 -9.53
N GLY A 40 -4.98 -7.13 -8.89
CA GLY A 40 -5.27 -8.53 -9.21
C GLY A 40 -6.74 -8.89 -8.95
N LEU A 41 -7.31 -8.39 -7.85
CA LEU A 41 -8.73 -8.58 -7.54
C LEU A 41 -9.63 -7.90 -8.57
N ALA A 42 -9.32 -6.66 -8.94
CA ALA A 42 -10.04 -5.96 -10.00
C ALA A 42 -9.94 -6.72 -11.33
N TYR A 43 -8.75 -7.16 -11.70
CA TYR A 43 -8.53 -7.95 -12.92
C TYR A 43 -9.33 -9.26 -12.92
N TYR A 44 -9.40 -9.96 -11.78
CA TYR A 44 -10.22 -11.16 -11.63
C TYR A 44 -11.70 -10.87 -11.88
N PHE A 45 -12.27 -9.88 -11.18
CA PHE A 45 -13.69 -9.56 -11.32
C PHE A 45 -14.06 -9.04 -12.71
N LEU A 46 -13.20 -8.24 -13.33
CA LEU A 46 -13.45 -7.68 -14.67
C LEU A 46 -13.27 -8.72 -15.78
N GLY A 47 -12.33 -9.67 -15.62
CA GLY A 47 -11.91 -10.57 -16.69
C GLY A 47 -12.39 -12.01 -16.57
N PHE A 48 -12.47 -12.54 -15.35
CA PHE A 48 -12.69 -13.97 -15.09
C PHE A 48 -14.06 -14.27 -14.52
N ASP A 49 -14.59 -13.41 -13.65
CA ASP A 49 -15.88 -13.59 -12.96
C ASP A 49 -17.12 -13.33 -13.84
N GLN A 50 -17.04 -13.71 -15.11
CA GLN A 50 -18.07 -13.49 -16.12
C GLN A 50 -19.05 -14.67 -16.26
N GLY A 51 -19.18 -15.49 -15.22
CA GLY A 51 -20.09 -16.65 -15.17
C GLY A 51 -19.55 -17.98 -15.69
N ALA A 52 -18.46 -17.99 -16.45
CA ALA A 52 -17.77 -19.22 -16.84
C ALA A 52 -16.72 -19.69 -15.83
N VAL A 53 -16.06 -18.74 -15.12
CA VAL A 53 -15.02 -19.00 -14.11
C VAL A 53 -15.27 -18.11 -12.89
N SER A 54 -16.27 -18.48 -12.08
CA SER A 54 -16.60 -17.76 -10.85
C SER A 54 -16.25 -18.55 -9.59
N VAL A 55 -15.57 -17.88 -8.65
CA VAL A 55 -15.36 -18.42 -7.29
C VAL A 55 -16.63 -18.38 -6.44
N PHE A 56 -17.64 -17.62 -6.87
CA PHE A 56 -18.96 -17.53 -6.24
C PHE A 56 -19.95 -18.56 -6.80
N GLY A 57 -19.52 -19.41 -7.73
CA GLY A 57 -20.31 -20.50 -8.29
C GLY A 57 -21.12 -20.09 -9.50
N SER A 58 -22.28 -20.72 -9.72
CA SER A 58 -23.15 -20.41 -10.86
C SER A 58 -23.97 -19.14 -10.68
N ASP A 59 -23.84 -18.45 -9.55
CA ASP A 59 -24.54 -17.21 -9.24
C ASP A 59 -23.67 -16.01 -9.62
N THR A 60 -24.12 -15.23 -10.62
CA THR A 60 -23.26 -14.31 -11.37
C THR A 60 -23.67 -12.85 -11.19
N HIS A 61 -23.92 -12.43 -9.96
CA HIS A 61 -24.29 -11.04 -9.65
C HIS A 61 -23.28 -10.01 -10.16
N VAL A 62 -21.98 -10.32 -10.13
CA VAL A 62 -20.94 -9.42 -10.67
C VAL A 62 -21.04 -9.32 -12.19
N HIS A 63 -21.27 -10.44 -12.87
CA HIS A 63 -21.46 -10.47 -14.31
C HIS A 63 -22.64 -9.59 -14.72
N GLU A 64 -23.80 -9.73 -14.07
CA GLU A 64 -25.00 -8.94 -14.35
C GLU A 64 -24.77 -7.45 -14.06
N TYR A 65 -24.13 -7.13 -12.94
CA TYR A 65 -23.80 -5.74 -12.60
C TYR A 65 -22.91 -5.07 -13.66
N ILE A 66 -21.83 -5.75 -14.08
CA ILE A 66 -20.93 -5.23 -15.11
C ILE A 66 -21.60 -5.19 -16.48
N HIS A 67 -22.41 -6.19 -16.78
CA HIS A 67 -23.22 -6.27 -17.98
C HIS A 67 -24.20 -5.09 -18.07
N ASP A 68 -24.88 -4.74 -16.98
CA ASP A 68 -25.80 -3.60 -16.93
C ASP A 68 -25.07 -2.26 -16.97
N ALA A 69 -23.91 -2.15 -16.31
CA ALA A 69 -23.08 -0.95 -16.38
C ALA A 69 -22.61 -0.64 -17.81
N ARG A 70 -22.26 -1.66 -18.61
CA ARG A 70 -21.88 -1.45 -20.02
C ARG A 70 -23.06 -0.91 -20.84
N HIS A 71 -24.26 -1.43 -20.58
CA HIS A 71 -25.47 -0.97 -21.24
C HIS A 71 -25.82 0.46 -20.83
N PHE A 72 -25.64 0.79 -19.54
CA PHE A 72 -25.80 2.16 -19.04
C PHE A 72 -24.86 3.14 -19.75
N LEU A 73 -23.63 2.70 -20.06
CA LEU A 73 -22.65 3.49 -20.84
C LEU A 73 -22.89 3.44 -22.36
N GLY A 74 -23.95 2.78 -22.83
CA GLY A 74 -24.35 2.72 -24.25
C GLY A 74 -23.60 1.69 -25.10
N PHE A 75 -22.78 0.82 -24.50
CA PHE A 75 -22.09 -0.23 -25.23
C PHE A 75 -23.06 -1.39 -25.53
N PRO A 76 -23.14 -1.88 -26.78
CA PRO A 76 -24.05 -2.98 -27.14
C PRO A 76 -23.56 -4.36 -26.64
N CYS A 77 -24.51 -5.29 -26.48
CA CYS A 77 -24.26 -6.72 -26.22
C CYS A 77 -24.60 -7.61 -27.42
N HIS A 78 -24.05 -8.83 -27.43
CA HIS A 78 -24.42 -9.95 -28.32
C HIS A 78 -25.17 -11.00 -27.49
#